data_AF-A0A0G1SM33-F1
#
_entry.id   AF-A0A0G1SM33-F1
#
_cell.length_a   1.000
_cell.length_b   1.000
_cell.length_c   1.000
_cell.angle_alpha   90.00
_cell.angle_beta   90.00
_cell.angle_gamma   90.00
#
_symmetry.space_group_name_H-M   'P 1'
#
loop_
_entity.id
_entity.type
_entity.pdbx_description
1 polymer ?
#
loop_
_entity_poly.entity_id
_entity_poly.type
_entity_poly.pdbx_seq_one_letter_code
_entity_poly.pdbx_strand_id
1 'polypeptide(L)'
;MRDNLRAFLTAVISGILFIGMSVFAATTISTSIQTDGTLSVTGAAVNYGDLTTGGDLYVNGADFSLGTGSATTTLTVSSARLGVASTTPWGLFSIESDNSSVGINPIFVVGDQGTSTPLFIISGNDGRVGVGTSSPGVRLGVAGDINANIVYGDTLVATSTTATSTLKGGLTVDTSTLVVDFSSNSVGVSSSSPFVALGVTGTTTSSWGAILGLNGAPINQLRFGTCTYNPAVSLAASSTLSTNCTGATGVNTSDRVFVTPVSLEIGLIMTSASSTADNVIQVSVMNTGNREPSAGYGTAVTPASATWFWMAIR
;
A
#
# COMPACT_ATOMS: atom_id res chain seq x y z
N MET A 1 88.08 -42.37 -55.42
CA MET A 1 86.96 -42.84 -54.57
C MET A 1 86.80 -41.99 -53.30
N ARG A 2 87.89 -41.71 -52.56
CA ARG A 2 87.86 -40.89 -51.32
C ARG A 2 87.43 -39.43 -51.52
N ASP A 3 87.82 -38.80 -52.64
CA ASP A 3 87.49 -37.38 -52.90
C ASP A 3 86.03 -37.19 -53.36
N ASN A 4 85.50 -38.14 -54.14
CA ASN A 4 84.08 -38.16 -54.53
C ASN A 4 83.17 -38.39 -53.32
N LEU A 5 83.59 -39.22 -52.36
CA LEU A 5 82.85 -39.43 -51.12
C LEU A 5 82.85 -38.19 -50.23
N ARG A 6 83.97 -37.45 -50.16
CA ARG A 6 84.05 -36.18 -49.44
C ARG A 6 83.15 -35.12 -50.05
N ALA A 7 83.21 -34.94 -51.37
CA ALA A 7 82.35 -33.99 -52.08
C ALA A 7 80.85 -34.32 -51.90
N PHE A 8 80.49 -35.60 -51.95
CA PHE A 8 79.12 -36.06 -51.69
C PHE A 8 78.69 -35.78 -50.25
N LEU A 9 79.54 -36.09 -49.25
CA LEU A 9 79.22 -35.84 -47.85
C LEU A 9 79.08 -34.34 -47.55
N THR A 10 79.95 -33.50 -48.10
CA THR A 10 79.89 -32.05 -47.92
C THR A 10 78.66 -31.44 -48.59
N ALA A 11 78.25 -31.95 -49.77
CA ALA A 11 77.03 -31.52 -50.44
C ALA A 11 75.77 -31.93 -49.68
N VAL A 12 75.72 -33.15 -49.15
CA VAL A 12 74.60 -33.63 -48.33
C VAL A 12 74.52 -32.86 -47.01
N ILE A 13 75.66 -32.65 -46.32
CA ILE A 13 75.70 -31.88 -45.06
C ILE A 13 75.32 -30.42 -45.32
N SER A 14 75.81 -29.80 -46.40
CA SER A 14 75.45 -28.42 -46.75
C SER A 14 73.98 -28.30 -47.17
N GLY A 15 73.44 -29.28 -47.89
CA GLY A 15 72.02 -29.31 -48.26
C GLY A 15 71.10 -29.48 -47.05
N ILE A 16 71.44 -30.39 -46.13
CA ILE A 16 70.72 -30.58 -44.86
C ILE A 16 70.84 -29.33 -43.99
N LEU A 17 72.01 -28.68 -43.92
CA LEU A 17 72.22 -27.45 -43.17
C LEU A 17 71.41 -26.28 -43.77
N PHE A 18 71.33 -26.17 -45.10
CA PHE A 18 70.54 -25.14 -45.77
C PHE A 18 69.04 -25.31 -45.53
N ILE A 19 68.54 -26.55 -45.57
CA ILE A 19 67.15 -26.87 -45.25
C ILE A 19 66.90 -26.64 -43.74
N GLY A 20 67.77 -27.12 -42.85
CA GLY A 20 67.63 -26.99 -41.40
C GLY A 20 67.71 -25.55 -40.88
N MET A 21 68.53 -24.67 -41.49
CA MET A 21 68.58 -23.25 -41.12
C MET A 21 67.42 -22.43 -41.71
N SER A 22 66.80 -22.89 -42.80
CA SER A 22 65.61 -22.22 -43.37
C SER A 22 64.32 -22.41 -42.53
N VAL A 23 64.31 -23.41 -41.63
CA VAL A 23 63.15 -23.76 -40.78
C VAL A 23 62.95 -22.79 -39.60
N PHE A 24 63.93 -21.92 -39.29
CA PHE A 24 63.83 -20.90 -38.24
C PHE A 24 63.65 -19.46 -38.74
N ALA A 25 63.53 -19.25 -40.06
CA ALA A 25 63.15 -17.94 -40.60
C ALA A 25 61.64 -17.74 -40.47
N ALA A 26 61.19 -16.51 -40.15
CA ALA A 26 59.79 -16.16 -40.23
C ALA A 26 59.29 -16.37 -41.67
N THR A 27 58.55 -17.45 -41.90
CA THR A 27 57.94 -17.73 -43.19
C THR A 27 56.60 -17.00 -43.25
N THR A 28 56.52 -15.96 -44.09
CA THR A 28 55.23 -15.35 -44.43
C THR A 28 54.62 -16.12 -45.59
N ILE A 29 53.44 -16.70 -45.39
CA ILE A 29 52.64 -17.28 -46.47
C ILE A 29 51.70 -16.17 -46.96
N SER A 30 51.88 -15.72 -48.20
CA SER A 30 51.08 -14.63 -48.81
C SER A 30 49.92 -15.13 -49.67
N THR A 31 49.63 -16.43 -49.63
CA THR A 31 48.56 -17.09 -50.38
C THR A 31 47.56 -17.76 -49.43
N SER A 32 46.39 -18.13 -49.95
CA SER A 32 45.41 -18.93 -49.20
C SER A 32 46.01 -20.26 -48.73
N ILE A 33 45.68 -20.67 -47.51
CA ILE A 33 46.00 -21.98 -46.95
C ILE A 33 44.70 -22.80 -46.95
N GLN A 34 44.66 -23.86 -47.75
CA GLN A 34 43.57 -24.83 -47.76
C GLN A 34 44.13 -26.16 -47.28
N THR A 35 43.56 -26.70 -46.20
CA THR A 35 43.95 -27.99 -45.63
C THR A 35 42.76 -28.95 -45.73
N ASP A 36 43.02 -30.21 -46.06
CA ASP A 36 41.99 -31.28 -45.99
C ASP A 36 41.67 -31.69 -44.55
N GLY A 37 42.45 -31.18 -43.58
CA GLY A 37 42.28 -31.37 -42.15
C GLY A 37 42.39 -30.07 -41.37
N THR A 38 42.71 -30.17 -40.07
CA THR A 38 42.78 -29.02 -39.16
C THR A 38 44.01 -28.15 -39.40
N LEU A 39 43.79 -26.84 -39.54
CA LEU A 39 44.86 -25.84 -39.38
C LEU A 39 45.05 -25.55 -37.89
N SER A 40 46.18 -25.95 -37.31
CA SER A 40 46.54 -25.66 -35.92
C SER A 40 47.50 -24.48 -35.84
N VAL A 41 47.10 -23.43 -35.12
CA VAL A 41 47.96 -22.29 -34.80
C VAL A 41 48.28 -22.35 -33.32
N THR A 42 49.54 -22.58 -32.98
CA THR A 42 50.01 -22.73 -31.58
C THR A 42 50.38 -21.40 -30.93
N GLY A 43 50.55 -20.35 -31.74
CA GLY A 43 50.75 -18.97 -31.29
C GLY A 43 49.48 -18.12 -31.42
N ALA A 44 49.63 -16.80 -31.33
CA ALA A 44 48.53 -15.88 -31.57
C ALA A 44 48.15 -15.86 -33.06
N ALA A 45 46.87 -16.08 -33.36
CA ALA A 45 46.30 -15.86 -34.68
C ALA A 45 45.71 -14.45 -34.74
N VAL A 46 46.24 -13.58 -35.60
CA VAL A 46 45.71 -12.23 -35.83
C VAL A 46 45.11 -12.18 -37.22
N ASN A 47 43.80 -11.93 -37.30
CA ASN A 47 43.10 -11.69 -38.55
C ASN A 47 42.93 -10.18 -38.73
N TYR A 48 43.45 -9.64 -39.84
CA TYR A 48 43.31 -8.22 -40.18
C TYR A 48 42.01 -7.90 -40.93
N GLY A 49 41.21 -8.92 -41.23
CA GLY A 49 39.89 -8.81 -41.83
C GLY A 49 38.90 -9.76 -41.16
N ASP A 50 37.85 -10.13 -41.87
CA ASP A 50 36.77 -10.96 -41.33
C ASP A 50 37.25 -12.39 -41.05
N LEU A 51 36.89 -12.91 -39.87
CA LEU A 51 36.96 -14.33 -39.56
C LEU A 51 35.60 -14.97 -39.84
N THR A 52 35.53 -15.84 -40.85
CA THR A 52 34.32 -16.60 -41.18
C THR A 52 34.51 -18.06 -40.81
N THR A 53 33.64 -18.62 -39.96
CA THR A 53 33.62 -20.05 -39.61
C THR A 53 32.45 -20.74 -40.30
N GLY A 54 32.69 -21.89 -40.94
CA GLY A 54 31.63 -22.67 -41.58
C GLY A 54 30.72 -23.43 -40.60
N GLY A 55 31.12 -23.50 -39.33
CA GLY A 55 30.34 -24.06 -38.22
C GLY A 55 30.52 -23.19 -36.97
N ASP A 56 30.41 -23.81 -35.80
CA ASP A 56 30.51 -23.11 -34.52
C ASP A 56 31.93 -22.57 -34.26
N LEU A 57 31.98 -21.39 -33.62
CA LEU A 57 33.21 -20.89 -33.02
C LEU A 57 33.25 -21.34 -31.55
N TYR A 58 34.17 -22.24 -31.22
CA TYR A 58 34.37 -22.72 -29.86
C TYR A 58 35.62 -22.07 -29.23
N VAL A 59 35.41 -21.23 -28.21
CA VAL A 59 36.49 -20.50 -27.49
C VAL A 59 36.70 -21.16 -26.13
N ASN A 60 37.86 -21.83 -25.95
CA ASN A 60 38.25 -22.45 -24.68
C ASN A 60 39.02 -21.50 -23.74
N GLY A 61 39.33 -20.28 -24.20
CA GLY A 61 39.96 -19.24 -23.38
C GLY A 61 38.96 -18.63 -22.39
N ALA A 62 39.44 -17.71 -21.55
CA ALA A 62 38.59 -17.07 -20.53
C ALA A 62 37.52 -16.15 -21.13
N ASP A 63 37.87 -15.41 -22.19
CA ASP A 63 37.03 -14.33 -22.71
C ASP A 63 36.79 -14.46 -24.22
N PHE A 64 35.58 -14.12 -24.64
CA PHE A 64 35.26 -13.75 -26.02
C PHE A 64 35.10 -12.23 -26.09
N SER A 65 36.19 -11.54 -26.43
CA SER A 65 36.19 -10.09 -26.54
C SER A 65 35.70 -9.65 -27.92
N LEU A 66 34.67 -8.82 -27.96
CA LEU A 66 34.16 -8.20 -29.17
C LEU A 66 34.46 -6.70 -29.13
N GLY A 67 35.22 -6.22 -30.12
CA GLY A 67 35.57 -4.81 -30.29
C GLY A 67 36.82 -4.34 -29.53
N THR A 68 37.38 -3.20 -29.98
CA THR A 68 38.61 -2.60 -29.41
C THR A 68 38.48 -1.08 -29.16
N GLY A 69 37.27 -0.52 -29.23
CA GLY A 69 36.99 0.88 -28.84
C GLY A 69 36.84 1.91 -29.97
N SER A 70 36.71 1.52 -31.24
CA SER A 70 36.25 2.42 -32.31
C SER A 70 35.38 1.67 -33.32
N ALA A 71 34.26 2.29 -33.72
CA ALA A 71 33.05 1.72 -34.34
C ALA A 71 32.15 0.85 -33.43
N THR A 72 30.87 0.73 -33.81
CA THR A 72 29.86 -0.08 -33.11
C THR A 72 30.22 -1.56 -33.19
N THR A 73 30.38 -2.19 -32.03
CA THR A 73 30.48 -3.65 -31.94
C THR A 73 29.07 -4.23 -31.84
N THR A 74 28.71 -5.16 -32.72
CA THR A 74 27.40 -5.80 -32.74
C THR A 74 27.53 -7.31 -32.73
N LEU A 75 26.73 -7.98 -31.90
CA LEU A 75 26.50 -9.42 -32.00
C LEU A 75 25.16 -9.64 -32.74
N THR A 76 25.25 -10.02 -34.01
CA THR A 76 24.08 -10.23 -34.87
C THR A 76 23.81 -11.72 -35.04
N VAL A 77 22.62 -12.17 -34.67
CA VAL A 77 22.15 -13.56 -34.90
C VAL A 77 21.19 -13.57 -36.10
N SER A 78 21.69 -13.98 -37.27
CA SER A 78 20.98 -13.82 -38.56
C SER A 78 19.66 -14.62 -38.67
N SER A 79 19.45 -15.66 -37.84
CA SER A 79 18.25 -16.52 -37.90
C SER A 79 18.01 -17.37 -36.64
N ALA A 80 18.72 -17.07 -35.54
CA ALA A 80 18.70 -17.86 -34.31
C ALA A 80 18.45 -16.99 -33.08
N ARG A 81 18.32 -17.62 -31.91
CA ARG A 81 18.17 -16.97 -30.60
C ARG A 81 19.52 -16.95 -29.90
N LEU A 82 19.84 -15.87 -29.19
CA LEU A 82 21.01 -15.78 -28.33
C LEU A 82 20.66 -16.34 -26.94
N GLY A 83 21.22 -17.50 -26.61
CA GLY A 83 21.09 -18.13 -25.30
C GLY A 83 22.31 -17.88 -24.42
N VAL A 84 22.09 -17.57 -23.15
CA VAL A 84 23.10 -17.61 -22.09
C VAL A 84 22.71 -18.71 -21.11
N ALA A 85 23.60 -19.68 -20.90
CA ALA A 85 23.34 -20.90 -20.12
C ALA A 85 22.11 -21.72 -20.57
N SER A 86 21.57 -21.43 -21.77
CA SER A 86 20.36 -22.05 -22.30
C SER A 86 20.66 -22.85 -23.56
N THR A 87 20.24 -24.11 -23.59
CA THR A 87 20.25 -24.96 -24.80
C THR A 87 18.94 -24.88 -25.58
N THR A 88 17.92 -24.25 -25.00
CA THR A 88 16.59 -24.07 -25.60
C THR A 88 16.06 -22.64 -25.41
N PRO A 89 16.74 -21.60 -25.94
CA PRO A 89 16.31 -20.22 -25.74
C PRO A 89 14.85 -20.00 -26.16
N TRP A 90 14.02 -19.40 -25.30
CA TRP A 90 12.59 -19.18 -25.58
C TRP A 90 12.30 -17.80 -26.24
N GLY A 91 13.09 -16.78 -25.91
CA GLY A 91 13.08 -15.46 -26.55
C GLY A 91 14.26 -15.25 -27.51
N LEU A 92 14.28 -14.13 -28.25
CA LEU A 92 15.42 -13.75 -29.11
C LEU A 92 16.72 -13.61 -28.31
N PHE A 93 16.62 -13.13 -27.07
CA PHE A 93 17.64 -13.21 -26.03
C PHE A 93 17.04 -13.96 -24.84
N SER A 94 17.71 -15.01 -24.37
CA SER A 94 17.23 -15.86 -23.28
C SER A 94 18.38 -16.15 -22.33
N ILE A 95 18.14 -15.93 -21.03
CA ILE A 95 19.07 -16.30 -19.97
C ILE A 95 18.36 -17.36 -19.14
N GLU A 96 18.98 -18.54 -19.00
CA GLU A 96 18.47 -19.61 -18.15
C GLU A 96 19.20 -19.59 -16.80
N SER A 97 18.50 -19.92 -15.72
CA SER A 97 19.15 -20.30 -14.48
C SER A 97 19.56 -21.76 -14.59
N ASP A 98 20.85 -22.05 -14.80
CA ASP A 98 21.31 -23.43 -14.77
C ASP A 98 21.37 -23.98 -13.34
N ASN A 99 21.26 -25.30 -13.20
CA ASN A 99 21.30 -25.99 -11.90
C ASN A 99 22.66 -25.87 -11.17
N SER A 100 23.68 -25.31 -11.83
CA SER A 100 25.01 -25.08 -11.27
C SER A 100 25.14 -23.71 -10.60
N SER A 101 24.17 -22.80 -10.83
CA SER A 101 24.16 -21.42 -10.33
C SER A 101 22.99 -21.10 -9.39
N VAL A 102 22.06 -22.04 -9.18
CA VAL A 102 20.89 -21.86 -8.30
C VAL A 102 21.34 -21.56 -6.87
N GLY A 103 20.92 -20.41 -6.34
CA GLY A 103 21.13 -20.02 -4.93
C GLY A 103 22.40 -19.25 -4.61
N ILE A 104 23.36 -19.11 -5.54
CA ILE A 104 24.63 -18.39 -5.28
C ILE A 104 24.74 -17.11 -6.11
N ASN A 105 24.36 -17.15 -7.39
CA ASN A 105 24.53 -16.03 -8.32
C ASN A 105 23.18 -15.54 -8.87
N PRO A 106 23.03 -14.24 -9.12
CA PRO A 106 21.87 -13.72 -9.84
C PRO A 106 21.83 -14.16 -11.30
N ILE A 107 20.62 -14.34 -11.83
CA ILE A 107 20.37 -14.73 -13.23
C ILE A 107 20.66 -13.56 -14.17
N PHE A 108 20.26 -12.35 -13.78
CA PHE A 108 20.49 -11.13 -14.54
C PHE A 108 20.76 -9.97 -13.58
N VAL A 109 21.75 -9.14 -13.92
CA VAL A 109 22.15 -7.98 -13.11
C VAL A 109 22.44 -6.79 -14.01
N VAL A 110 21.88 -5.65 -13.63
CA VAL A 110 22.36 -4.33 -14.06
C VAL A 110 23.05 -3.70 -12.86
N GLY A 111 24.38 -3.65 -12.89
CA GLY A 111 25.20 -3.07 -11.84
C GLY A 111 25.43 -1.58 -12.05
N ASP A 112 25.93 -0.92 -11.00
CA ASP A 112 26.57 0.39 -11.07
C ASP A 112 28.01 0.27 -10.58
N GLN A 113 28.92 1.01 -11.20
CA GLN A 113 30.33 0.96 -10.84
C GLN A 113 30.53 1.72 -9.53
N GLY A 114 30.83 1.00 -8.45
CA GLY A 114 31.17 1.59 -7.15
C GLY A 114 30.08 1.50 -6.07
N THR A 115 28.97 0.78 -6.33
CA THR A 115 27.96 0.47 -5.31
C THR A 115 28.04 -1.01 -4.91
N SER A 116 27.55 -1.33 -3.71
CA SER A 116 27.38 -2.72 -3.25
C SER A 116 26.01 -3.31 -3.62
N THR A 117 25.10 -2.49 -4.16
CA THR A 117 23.75 -2.89 -4.57
C THR A 117 23.58 -2.73 -6.08
N PRO A 118 22.95 -3.71 -6.76
CA PRO A 118 22.63 -3.59 -8.17
C PRO A 118 21.49 -2.59 -8.40
N LEU A 119 21.47 -1.95 -9.57
CA LEU A 119 20.35 -1.11 -10.01
C LEU A 119 19.13 -1.98 -10.32
N PHE A 120 19.34 -3.14 -10.94
CA PHE A 120 18.31 -4.14 -11.23
C PHE A 120 18.87 -5.55 -11.11
N ILE A 121 18.10 -6.48 -10.56
CA ILE A 121 18.53 -7.88 -10.38
C ILE A 121 17.36 -8.86 -10.54
N ILE A 122 17.64 -10.03 -11.10
CA ILE A 122 16.81 -11.24 -10.95
C ILE A 122 17.61 -12.23 -10.09
N SER A 123 17.13 -12.49 -8.88
CA SER A 123 17.73 -13.41 -7.92
C SER A 123 17.76 -14.84 -8.46
N GLY A 124 18.92 -15.50 -8.40
CA GLY A 124 19.04 -16.92 -8.77
C GLY A 124 18.65 -17.90 -7.66
N ASN A 125 18.26 -17.42 -6.47
CA ASN A 125 17.76 -18.28 -5.40
C ASN A 125 16.27 -18.58 -5.56
N ASP A 126 15.48 -17.56 -5.90
CA ASP A 126 14.02 -17.60 -5.83
C ASP A 126 13.34 -16.84 -6.98
N GLY A 127 14.09 -16.37 -7.97
CA GLY A 127 13.58 -15.66 -9.14
C GLY A 127 13.00 -14.27 -8.82
N ARG A 128 13.22 -13.74 -7.61
CA ARG A 128 12.70 -12.42 -7.24
C ARG A 128 13.41 -11.31 -8.00
N VAL A 129 12.65 -10.29 -8.35
CA VAL A 129 13.16 -9.10 -9.04
C VAL A 129 13.45 -8.01 -8.03
N GLY A 130 14.64 -7.42 -8.08
CA GLY A 130 15.07 -6.30 -7.27
C GLY A 130 15.31 -5.06 -8.10
N VAL A 131 14.88 -3.89 -7.60
CA VAL A 131 15.24 -2.57 -8.12
C VAL A 131 15.90 -1.78 -6.99
N GLY A 132 17.15 -1.37 -7.18
CA GLY A 132 17.96 -0.68 -6.15
C GLY A 132 18.30 -1.54 -4.92
N THR A 133 18.06 -2.85 -4.97
CA THR A 133 18.31 -3.79 -3.85
C THR A 133 18.92 -5.08 -4.37
N SER A 134 19.84 -5.67 -3.60
CA SER A 134 20.42 -6.99 -3.85
C SER A 134 19.60 -8.14 -3.23
N SER A 135 18.68 -7.82 -2.32
CA SER A 135 17.96 -8.81 -1.51
C SER A 135 16.45 -8.51 -1.48
N PRO A 136 15.71 -8.80 -2.57
CA PRO A 136 14.28 -8.55 -2.62
C PRO A 136 13.51 -9.38 -1.58
N GLY A 137 12.79 -8.70 -0.67
CA GLY A 137 12.00 -9.37 0.37
C GLY A 137 10.71 -10.04 -0.12
N VAL A 138 10.25 -9.68 -1.31
CA VAL A 138 9.05 -10.19 -1.99
C VAL A 138 9.34 -10.39 -3.49
N ARG A 139 8.36 -10.89 -4.26
CA ARG A 139 8.53 -11.19 -5.69
C ARG A 139 9.11 -10.03 -6.51
N LEU A 140 8.68 -8.81 -6.25
CA LEU A 140 9.26 -7.57 -6.77
C LEU A 140 9.59 -6.64 -5.60
N GLY A 141 10.86 -6.53 -5.25
CA GLY A 141 11.35 -5.64 -4.19
C GLY A 141 11.96 -4.38 -4.79
N VAL A 142 11.49 -3.21 -4.34
CA VAL A 142 12.08 -1.91 -4.70
C VAL A 142 12.62 -1.28 -3.43
N ALA A 143 13.90 -0.92 -3.41
CA ALA A 143 14.44 -0.05 -2.37
C ALA A 143 14.26 1.41 -2.80
N GLY A 144 13.30 2.09 -2.17
CA GLY A 144 12.94 3.47 -2.48
C GLY A 144 11.46 3.60 -2.85
N ASP A 145 11.12 4.75 -3.44
CA ASP A 145 9.74 5.10 -3.77
C ASP A 145 9.28 4.45 -5.08
N ILE A 146 8.01 4.06 -5.13
CA ILE A 146 7.34 3.58 -6.35
C ILE A 146 6.29 4.61 -6.75
N ASN A 147 6.47 5.26 -7.90
CA ASN A 147 5.42 6.09 -8.50
C ASN A 147 4.48 5.20 -9.33
N ALA A 148 3.42 4.71 -8.71
CA ALA A 148 2.40 3.90 -9.37
C ALA A 148 1.07 4.67 -9.47
N ASN A 149 0.42 4.60 -10.64
CA ASN A 149 -0.92 5.18 -10.82
C ASN A 149 -2.00 4.33 -10.14
N ILE A 150 -1.89 3.00 -10.25
CA ILE A 150 -2.81 2.02 -9.66
C ILE A 150 -1.97 0.85 -9.13
N VAL A 151 -2.30 0.38 -7.93
CA VAL A 151 -1.74 -0.85 -7.36
C VAL A 151 -2.86 -1.89 -7.31
N TYR A 152 -2.78 -2.91 -8.17
CA TYR A 152 -3.66 -4.07 -8.11
C TYR A 152 -3.03 -5.11 -7.17
N GLY A 153 -3.58 -5.23 -5.96
CA GLY A 153 -3.13 -6.20 -4.97
C GLY A 153 -4.26 -6.55 -4.02
N ASP A 154 -4.16 -7.72 -3.40
CA ASP A 154 -5.09 -8.17 -2.36
C ASP A 154 -5.00 -7.29 -1.11
N THR A 155 -3.79 -6.86 -0.77
CA THR A 155 -3.51 -6.01 0.40
C THR A 155 -2.47 -4.94 0.09
N LEU A 156 -2.61 -3.78 0.74
CA LEU A 156 -1.58 -2.75 0.84
C LEU A 156 -1.06 -2.72 2.28
N VAL A 157 0.21 -3.07 2.46
CA VAL A 157 0.86 -3.12 3.77
C VAL A 157 1.89 -2.01 3.87
N ALA A 158 1.61 -0.99 4.69
CA ALA A 158 2.54 0.11 4.99
C ALA A 158 3.11 -0.05 6.40
N THR A 159 4.33 -0.58 6.51
CA THR A 159 4.96 -0.98 7.79
C THR A 159 6.03 -0.02 8.31
N SER A 160 6.32 1.06 7.59
CA SER A 160 7.32 2.02 8.05
C SER A 160 6.86 2.67 9.36
N THR A 161 7.69 2.61 10.39
CA THR A 161 7.40 3.19 11.70
C THR A 161 7.69 4.69 11.78
N THR A 162 8.34 5.25 10.76
CA THR A 162 8.74 6.67 10.69
C THR A 162 8.12 7.42 9.51
N ALA A 163 7.58 6.72 8.50
CA ALA A 163 6.91 7.35 7.37
C ALA A 163 5.39 7.44 7.61
N THR A 164 4.78 8.52 7.11
CA THR A 164 3.32 8.69 7.11
C THR A 164 2.71 8.06 5.86
N SER A 165 1.61 7.32 6.01
CA SER A 165 0.79 6.89 4.88
C SER A 165 -0.20 8.00 4.53
N THR A 166 -0.10 8.57 3.33
CA THR A 166 -1.02 9.63 2.86
C THR A 166 -1.85 9.11 1.70
N LEU A 167 -3.17 9.02 1.90
CA LEU A 167 -4.13 8.72 0.84
C LEU A 167 -4.66 10.04 0.26
N LYS A 168 -3.94 10.57 -0.72
CA LYS A 168 -4.34 11.81 -1.40
C LYS A 168 -5.51 11.51 -2.34
N GLY A 169 -6.63 12.21 -2.15
CA GLY A 169 -7.86 11.94 -2.90
C GLY A 169 -8.94 11.20 -2.10
N GLY A 170 -8.73 10.98 -0.80
CA GLY A 170 -9.71 10.37 0.08
C GLY A 170 -9.51 8.86 0.28
N LEU A 171 -10.46 8.24 0.99
CA LEU A 171 -10.51 6.80 1.23
C LEU A 171 -11.97 6.36 1.11
N THR A 172 -12.27 5.48 0.15
CA THR A 172 -13.60 4.87 0.03
C THR A 172 -13.47 3.37 0.23
N VAL A 173 -14.15 2.83 1.24
CA VAL A 173 -14.23 1.39 1.49
C VAL A 173 -15.58 0.91 0.96
N ASP A 174 -15.51 -0.04 0.02
CA ASP A 174 -16.65 -0.46 -0.80
C ASP A 174 -17.23 0.75 -1.58
N THR A 175 -18.45 1.20 -1.30
CA THR A 175 -19.07 2.34 -1.98
C THR A 175 -19.50 3.41 -0.99
N SER A 176 -20.06 3.01 0.16
CA SER A 176 -20.59 3.92 1.17
C SER A 176 -20.32 3.49 2.60
N THR A 177 -19.60 2.39 2.84
CA THR A 177 -19.39 1.87 4.20
C THR A 177 -18.55 2.83 5.03
N LEU A 178 -17.42 3.26 4.49
CA LEU A 178 -16.60 4.35 5.03
C LEU A 178 -16.11 5.20 3.87
N VAL A 179 -16.39 6.50 3.91
CA VAL A 179 -15.93 7.45 2.90
C VAL A 179 -15.25 8.61 3.61
N VAL A 180 -13.97 8.82 3.34
CA VAL A 180 -13.24 10.05 3.65
C VAL A 180 -13.17 10.83 2.36
N ASP A 181 -14.01 11.85 2.22
CA ASP A 181 -14.07 12.69 1.03
C ASP A 181 -13.23 13.95 1.23
N PHE A 182 -12.13 14.02 0.48
CA PHE A 182 -11.22 15.15 0.52
C PHE A 182 -11.81 16.42 -0.10
N SER A 183 -12.81 16.30 -0.99
CA SER A 183 -13.38 17.44 -1.71
C SER A 183 -14.37 18.23 -0.84
N SER A 184 -15.10 17.52 0.03
CA SER A 184 -16.07 18.10 0.97
C SER A 184 -15.54 18.19 2.42
N ASN A 185 -14.31 17.73 2.67
CA ASN A 185 -13.71 17.63 4.01
C ASN A 185 -14.61 16.87 5.00
N SER A 186 -15.15 15.72 4.56
CA SER A 186 -16.13 14.97 5.33
C SER A 186 -15.76 13.50 5.48
N VAL A 187 -16.27 12.89 6.56
CA VAL A 187 -16.20 11.46 6.83
C VAL A 187 -17.63 10.93 6.92
N GLY A 188 -17.96 9.97 6.06
CA GLY A 188 -19.23 9.26 6.05
C GLY A 188 -19.05 7.83 6.56
N VAL A 189 -19.95 7.40 7.44
CA VAL A 189 -20.11 5.99 7.85
C VAL A 189 -21.49 5.52 7.42
N SER A 190 -21.54 4.47 6.61
CA SER A 190 -22.75 4.04 5.86
C SER A 190 -23.33 5.15 4.97
N SER A 191 -22.52 6.15 4.61
CA SER A 191 -22.89 7.30 3.80
C SER A 191 -21.75 7.66 2.85
N SER A 192 -22.08 7.83 1.56
CA SER A 192 -21.16 8.39 0.56
C SER A 192 -21.29 9.90 0.38
N SER A 193 -22.27 10.52 1.04
CA SER A 193 -22.56 11.95 0.96
C SER A 193 -23.05 12.46 2.32
N PRO A 194 -22.18 12.48 3.34
CA PRO A 194 -22.55 13.00 4.66
C PRO A 194 -22.88 14.51 4.56
N PHE A 195 -23.94 14.94 5.25
CA PHE A 195 -24.37 16.35 5.25
C PHE A 195 -23.49 17.28 6.10
N VAL A 196 -22.55 16.70 6.86
CA VAL A 196 -21.70 17.36 7.86
C VAL A 196 -20.30 16.74 7.84
N ALA A 197 -19.35 17.32 8.57
CA ALA A 197 -17.96 16.85 8.62
C ALA A 197 -17.81 15.38 9.06
N LEU A 198 -18.66 14.89 9.97
CA LEU A 198 -18.79 13.47 10.30
C LEU A 198 -20.26 13.08 10.26
N GLY A 199 -20.66 12.34 9.23
CA GLY A 199 -22.02 11.85 9.07
C GLY A 199 -22.11 10.35 9.27
N VAL A 200 -23.03 9.92 10.14
CA VAL A 200 -23.39 8.50 10.27
C VAL A 200 -24.89 8.38 9.99
N THR A 201 -25.23 7.68 8.91
CA THR A 201 -26.62 7.49 8.45
C THR A 201 -27.25 6.18 8.98
N GLY A 202 -26.49 5.38 9.73
CA GLY A 202 -26.94 4.16 10.40
C GLY A 202 -27.06 4.30 11.92
N THR A 203 -27.54 3.24 12.58
CA THR A 203 -27.58 3.15 14.05
C THR A 203 -26.17 3.05 14.61
N THR A 204 -25.84 3.89 15.60
CA THR A 204 -24.54 3.88 16.30
C THR A 204 -24.70 3.46 17.76
N THR A 205 -23.77 2.64 18.25
CA THR A 205 -23.62 2.35 19.69
C THR A 205 -22.25 2.86 20.16
N SER A 206 -22.24 3.85 21.05
CA SER A 206 -21.01 4.37 21.67
C SER A 206 -20.83 3.77 23.07
N SER A 207 -19.94 2.78 23.21
CA SER A 207 -19.73 2.08 24.50
C SER A 207 -19.31 3.01 25.66
N TRP A 208 -18.69 4.15 25.34
CA TRP A 208 -18.26 5.16 26.31
C TRP A 208 -19.06 6.48 26.20
N GLY A 209 -20.15 6.50 25.44
CA GLY A 209 -20.91 7.72 25.10
C GLY A 209 -20.25 8.59 24.03
N ALA A 210 -20.91 9.68 23.65
CA ALA A 210 -20.41 10.68 22.71
C ALA A 210 -20.32 12.05 23.39
N ILE A 211 -19.15 12.69 23.32
CA ILE A 211 -19.01 14.08 23.77
C ILE A 211 -19.45 15.00 22.63
N LEU A 212 -20.58 15.68 22.81
CA LEU A 212 -21.06 16.69 21.87
C LEU A 212 -20.59 18.08 22.34
N GLY A 213 -19.47 18.57 21.77
CA GLY A 213 -18.85 19.86 22.11
C GLY A 213 -17.46 19.74 22.75
N LEU A 214 -16.93 20.85 23.28
CA LEU A 214 -15.62 20.90 23.95
C LEU A 214 -15.79 20.71 25.46
N ASN A 215 -14.92 19.89 26.08
CA ASN A 215 -14.80 19.73 27.54
C ASN A 215 -16.08 19.28 28.29
N GLY A 216 -17.03 18.62 27.62
CA GLY A 216 -18.25 18.08 28.24
C GLY A 216 -18.10 16.65 28.78
N ALA A 217 -19.01 16.24 29.66
CA ALA A 217 -19.22 14.83 29.97
C ALA A 217 -19.82 14.10 28.75
N PRO A 218 -19.51 12.82 28.53
CA PRO A 218 -20.11 12.06 27.43
C PRO A 218 -21.61 11.93 27.62
N ILE A 219 -22.37 12.07 26.54
CA ILE A 219 -23.78 11.67 26.48
C ILE A 219 -23.79 10.17 26.16
N ASN A 220 -24.18 9.37 27.14
CA ASN A 220 -24.35 7.93 27.00
C ASN A 220 -25.67 7.60 26.34
N GLN A 221 -26.71 8.39 26.59
CA GLN A 221 -27.99 8.20 25.94
C GLN A 221 -28.86 9.45 25.92
N LEU A 222 -29.54 9.67 24.79
CA LEU A 222 -30.64 10.62 24.67
C LEU A 222 -31.94 9.83 24.50
N ARG A 223 -32.88 10.00 25.43
CA ARG A 223 -34.19 9.36 25.38
C ARG A 223 -35.28 10.42 25.28
N PHE A 224 -36.35 10.10 24.58
CA PHE A 224 -37.55 10.93 24.48
C PHE A 224 -38.76 10.09 24.87
N GLY A 225 -39.78 10.75 25.39
CA GLY A 225 -41.05 10.08 25.65
C GLY A 225 -42.11 11.04 26.16
N THR A 226 -43.16 10.44 26.72
CA THR A 226 -44.27 11.16 27.34
C THR A 226 -44.45 10.72 28.77
N CYS A 227 -45.02 11.58 29.60
CA CYS A 227 -45.46 11.23 30.94
C CYS A 227 -46.82 11.90 31.20
N THR A 228 -47.61 11.35 32.12
CA THR A 228 -48.91 11.89 32.48
C THR A 228 -48.78 12.71 33.76
N TYR A 229 -49.03 14.01 33.67
CA TYR A 229 -49.23 14.87 34.82
C TYR A 229 -50.68 14.73 35.29
N ASN A 230 -50.88 14.26 36.52
CA ASN A 230 -52.20 14.19 37.16
C ASN A 230 -52.03 14.48 38.66
N PRO A 231 -51.98 15.75 39.08
CA PRO A 231 -51.77 16.11 40.46
C PRO A 231 -52.96 15.70 41.35
N ALA A 232 -54.17 15.60 40.78
CA ALA A 232 -55.42 15.30 41.50
C ALA A 232 -55.67 16.16 42.76
N VAL A 233 -55.02 17.32 42.85
CA VAL A 233 -55.13 18.26 43.97
C VAL A 233 -55.29 19.69 43.46
N SER A 234 -55.99 20.51 44.24
CA SER A 234 -56.14 21.94 44.00
C SER A 234 -54.92 22.69 44.55
N LEU A 235 -54.21 23.45 43.71
CA LEU A 235 -53.06 24.25 44.12
C LEU A 235 -53.52 25.61 44.62
N ALA A 236 -53.27 25.92 45.90
CA ALA A 236 -53.53 27.24 46.47
C ALA A 236 -52.75 28.34 45.74
N ALA A 237 -53.25 29.57 45.74
CA ALA A 237 -52.52 30.70 45.16
C ALA A 237 -51.17 30.92 45.84
N SER A 238 -50.17 31.32 45.03
CA SER A 238 -48.79 31.54 45.48
C SER A 238 -48.14 30.32 46.13
N SER A 239 -48.53 29.10 45.72
CA SER A 239 -47.99 27.85 46.22
C SER A 239 -47.45 26.97 45.08
N THR A 240 -46.49 26.10 45.40
CA THR A 240 -45.87 25.14 44.48
C THR A 240 -46.21 23.73 44.91
N LEU A 241 -46.64 22.90 43.96
CA LEU A 241 -46.80 21.47 44.17
C LEU A 241 -45.73 20.71 43.39
N SER A 242 -44.97 19.86 44.09
CA SER A 242 -44.13 18.84 43.48
C SER A 242 -44.88 17.52 43.44
N THR A 243 -45.11 16.97 42.24
CA THR A 243 -45.75 15.66 42.07
C THR A 243 -45.10 14.90 40.91
N ASN A 244 -45.36 13.61 40.84
CA ASN A 244 -44.79 12.75 39.82
C ASN A 244 -45.60 12.87 38.52
N CYS A 245 -44.91 13.17 37.43
CA CYS A 245 -45.37 12.85 36.09
C CYS A 245 -45.09 11.36 35.85
N THR A 246 -46.15 10.55 35.80
CA THR A 246 -46.05 9.08 35.79
C THR A 246 -45.94 8.54 34.37
N GLY A 247 -45.39 7.34 34.21
CA GLY A 247 -45.24 6.70 32.90
C GLY A 247 -44.04 7.19 32.07
N ALA A 248 -43.05 7.84 32.69
CA ALA A 248 -41.81 8.25 32.04
C ALA A 248 -40.85 7.06 31.83
N THR A 249 -41.29 6.03 31.11
CA THR A 249 -40.57 4.76 30.97
C THR A 249 -39.16 4.95 30.43
N GLY A 250 -38.19 4.36 31.12
CA GLY A 250 -36.78 4.37 30.74
C GLY A 250 -35.98 5.56 31.29
N VAL A 251 -36.59 6.50 31.99
CA VAL A 251 -35.83 7.48 32.80
C VAL A 251 -35.22 6.76 34.00
N ASN A 252 -33.95 6.97 34.29
CA ASN A 252 -33.30 6.46 35.50
C ASN A 252 -32.96 7.59 36.47
N THR A 253 -32.72 7.21 37.73
CA THR A 253 -32.10 8.10 38.71
C THR A 253 -30.76 8.62 38.18
N SER A 254 -30.58 9.95 38.19
CA SER A 254 -29.43 10.73 37.66
C SER A 254 -29.56 11.27 36.24
N ASP A 255 -30.57 10.84 35.47
CA ASP A 255 -30.78 11.42 34.14
C ASP A 255 -31.08 12.93 34.25
N ARG A 256 -30.49 13.73 33.35
CA ARG A 256 -30.85 15.14 33.20
C ARG A 256 -32.12 15.20 32.36
N VAL A 257 -33.24 15.53 32.99
CA VAL A 257 -34.55 15.56 32.33
C VAL A 257 -35.00 16.99 32.02
N PHE A 258 -35.53 17.17 30.83
CA PHE A 258 -36.25 18.38 30.42
C PHE A 258 -37.67 17.98 30.06
N VAL A 259 -38.64 18.76 30.51
CA VAL A 259 -40.06 18.46 30.33
C VAL A 259 -40.74 19.67 29.70
N THR A 260 -41.58 19.41 28.70
CA THR A 260 -42.37 20.42 28.02
C THR A 260 -43.86 20.15 28.31
N PRO A 261 -44.52 20.96 29.15
CA PRO A 261 -45.95 20.82 29.38
C PRO A 261 -46.72 21.21 28.11
N VAL A 262 -47.67 20.38 27.69
CA VAL A 262 -48.50 20.63 26.49
C VAL A 262 -49.66 21.57 26.81
N SER A 263 -50.23 21.46 28.01
CA SER A 263 -51.30 22.32 28.50
C SER A 263 -51.14 22.55 30.00
N LEU A 264 -51.22 23.80 30.42
CA LEU A 264 -51.33 24.25 31.80
C LEU A 264 -52.44 25.28 31.88
N GLU A 265 -53.25 25.22 32.93
CA GLU A 265 -54.27 26.21 33.20
C GLU A 265 -53.64 27.60 33.42
N ILE A 266 -54.39 28.64 33.04
CA ILE A 266 -53.94 30.02 33.22
C ILE A 266 -53.61 30.28 34.69
N GLY A 267 -52.44 30.88 34.92
CA GLY A 267 -51.90 31.17 36.25
C GLY A 267 -50.95 30.09 36.78
N LEU A 268 -50.83 28.94 36.11
CA LEU A 268 -49.87 27.88 36.45
C LEU A 268 -48.60 27.98 35.61
N ILE A 269 -47.46 27.76 36.26
CA ILE A 269 -46.15 27.73 35.63
C ILE A 269 -45.38 26.52 36.14
N MET A 270 -44.82 25.71 35.23
CA MET A 270 -43.88 24.66 35.60
C MET A 270 -42.53 25.28 35.98
N THR A 271 -42.02 24.93 37.17
CA THR A 271 -40.82 25.53 37.74
C THR A 271 -39.61 24.60 37.76
N SER A 272 -39.82 23.28 37.83
CA SER A 272 -38.72 22.31 37.74
C SER A 272 -39.18 20.91 37.32
N ALA A 273 -38.22 20.12 36.81
CA ALA A 273 -38.33 18.68 36.60
C ALA A 273 -37.09 17.99 37.14
N SER A 274 -37.23 16.77 37.67
CA SER A 274 -36.12 15.95 38.13
C SER A 274 -36.43 14.45 38.05
N SER A 275 -35.46 13.63 37.67
CA SER A 275 -35.56 12.17 37.69
C SER A 275 -35.30 11.65 39.12
N THR A 276 -36.34 11.52 39.92
CA THR A 276 -36.22 11.14 41.34
C THR A 276 -36.19 9.62 41.58
N ALA A 277 -36.72 8.84 40.64
CA ALA A 277 -36.71 7.39 40.65
C ALA A 277 -36.77 6.85 39.22
N ASP A 278 -36.52 5.55 39.06
CA ASP A 278 -36.67 4.90 37.76
C ASP A 278 -38.12 5.01 37.26
N ASN A 279 -38.28 5.37 36.00
CA ASN A 279 -39.53 5.62 35.30
C ASN A 279 -40.39 6.77 35.87
N VAL A 280 -39.80 7.65 36.68
CA VAL A 280 -40.50 8.76 37.35
C VAL A 280 -39.78 10.08 37.08
N ILE A 281 -40.54 11.06 36.60
CA ILE A 281 -40.11 12.46 36.58
C ILE A 281 -40.96 13.21 37.60
N GLN A 282 -40.35 13.73 38.66
CA GLN A 282 -41.00 14.68 39.54
C GLN A 282 -41.00 16.06 38.87
N VAL A 283 -42.17 16.69 38.82
CA VAL A 283 -42.35 18.04 38.28
C VAL A 283 -42.90 18.95 39.36
N SER A 284 -42.45 20.20 39.36
CA SER A 284 -42.97 21.25 40.24
C SER A 284 -43.78 22.25 39.43
N VAL A 285 -45.00 22.53 39.87
CA VAL A 285 -45.89 23.53 39.27
C VAL A 285 -46.28 24.55 40.31
N MET A 286 -46.10 25.83 39.99
CA MET A 286 -46.47 26.96 40.83
C MET A 286 -47.78 27.58 40.33
N ASN A 287 -48.73 27.78 41.24
CA ASN A 287 -49.84 28.70 41.02
C ASN A 287 -49.39 30.10 41.41
N THR A 288 -49.34 31.01 40.44
CA THR A 288 -48.89 32.40 40.63
C THR A 288 -49.89 33.27 41.38
N GLY A 289 -51.14 32.80 41.55
CA GLY A 289 -52.24 33.60 42.11
C GLY A 289 -52.80 34.66 41.15
N ASN A 290 -52.22 34.81 39.96
CA ASN A 290 -52.63 35.76 38.94
C ASN A 290 -53.44 35.05 37.84
N ARG A 291 -54.73 34.87 38.11
CA ARG A 291 -55.70 34.38 37.12
C ARG A 291 -56.38 35.56 36.43
N GLU A 292 -56.88 35.34 35.22
CA GLU A 292 -57.67 36.33 34.46
C GLU A 292 -58.81 36.95 35.31
N PRO A 293 -59.19 38.22 35.05
CA PRO A 293 -60.09 39.01 35.91
C PRO A 293 -61.45 38.35 36.20
N SER A 294 -61.90 37.44 35.34
CA SER A 294 -63.20 36.76 35.46
C SER A 294 -63.24 35.67 36.53
N ALA A 295 -62.10 35.24 37.08
CA ALA A 295 -62.02 34.14 38.03
C ALA A 295 -61.53 34.52 39.43
N GLY A 296 -61.11 35.78 39.63
CA GLY A 296 -60.60 36.30 40.90
C GLY A 296 -59.10 36.05 41.11
N TYR A 297 -58.39 37.09 41.54
CA TYR A 297 -57.01 36.96 42.02
C TYR A 297 -56.96 36.13 43.31
N GLY A 298 -55.91 35.34 43.50
CA GLY A 298 -55.70 34.57 44.72
C GLY A 298 -56.51 33.27 44.83
N THR A 299 -57.17 32.82 43.76
CA THR A 299 -57.92 31.55 43.77
C THR A 299 -57.03 30.33 43.56
N ALA A 300 -57.43 29.21 44.16
CA ALA A 300 -56.81 27.93 43.89
C ALA A 300 -57.18 27.41 42.49
N VAL A 301 -56.27 26.65 41.86
CA VAL A 301 -56.46 26.07 40.52
C VAL A 301 -56.20 24.58 40.60
N THR A 302 -57.13 23.78 40.07
CA THR A 302 -56.96 22.33 39.94
C THR A 302 -56.52 22.01 38.52
N PRO A 303 -55.27 21.54 38.31
CA PRO A 303 -54.80 21.22 36.99
C PRO A 303 -55.50 19.98 36.44
N ALA A 304 -55.94 20.02 35.18
CA ALA A 304 -56.43 18.87 34.47
C ALA A 304 -55.29 17.87 34.23
N SER A 305 -55.64 16.59 34.12
CA SER A 305 -54.66 15.60 33.72
C SER A 305 -54.24 15.85 32.27
N ALA A 306 -52.93 15.85 32.02
CA ALA A 306 -52.37 16.13 30.71
C ALA A 306 -51.14 15.25 30.43
N THR A 307 -50.96 14.89 29.16
CA THR A 307 -49.74 14.22 28.70
C THR A 307 -48.70 15.26 28.34
N TRP A 308 -47.53 15.16 28.95
CA TRP A 308 -46.39 16.05 28.73
C TRP A 308 -45.26 15.31 28.01
N PHE A 309 -44.46 16.04 27.24
CA PHE A 309 -43.29 15.48 26.57
C PHE A 309 -42.05 15.67 27.43
N TRP A 310 -41.13 14.71 27.37
CA TRP A 310 -39.84 14.81 28.05
C TRP A 310 -38.70 14.34 27.18
N MET A 311 -37.51 14.86 27.46
CA MET A 311 -36.23 14.33 27.03
C MET A 311 -35.36 14.05 28.25
N ALA A 312 -34.63 12.94 28.23
CA ALA A 312 -33.70 12.54 29.28
C ALA A 312 -32.32 12.33 28.67
N ILE A 313 -31.30 12.94 29.29
CA ILE A 313 -29.90 12.80 28.92
C ILE A 313 -29.19 12.03 30.03
N ARG A 314 -28.54 10.94 29.65
CA ARG A 314 -27.62 10.19 30.52
C ARG A 314 -26.19 10.52 30.18
#